data_AF-A0A6B3FR47-F1
#
_entry.id   AF-A0A6B3FR47-F1
#
_cell.length_a   1.000
_cell.length_b   1.000
_cell.length_c   1.000
_cell.angle_alpha   90.00
_cell.angle_beta   90.00
_cell.angle_gamma   90.00
#
_symmetry.space_group_name_H-M   'P 1'
#
loop_
_entity.id
_entity.type
_entity.pdbx_description
1 polymer ?
#
loop_
_entity_poly.entity_id
_entity_poly.type
_entity_poly.pdbx_seq_one_letter_code
_entity_poly.pdbx_strand_id
1 'polypeptide(L)' 'GSLNNEIGLPLTALSATAETEHLVLEMGARGIGHIRYLTELTPPRIGLVLNVGSAHLGEFGSREAIAQA' A
#
# COMPACT_ATOMS: atom_id res chain seq x y z
N GLY A 1 -2.92 11.41 -3.76
CA GLY A 1 -4.32 11.13 -3.37
C GLY A 1 -4.32 10.21 -2.17
N SER A 2 -5.47 9.79 -1.64
CA SER A 2 -5.56 8.87 -0.49
C SER A 2 -6.17 7.51 -0.84
N LEU A 3 -6.19 7.14 -2.13
CA LEU A 3 -6.74 5.90 -2.63
C LEU A 3 -5.72 4.75 -2.55
N ASN A 4 -5.23 4.50 -1.34
CA ASN A 4 -4.11 3.59 -1.05
C ASN A 4 -4.50 2.41 -0.14
N ASN A 5 -5.79 2.21 0.09
CA ASN A 5 -6.35 1.21 0.98
C ASN A 5 -7.14 0.13 0.20
N GLU A 6 -7.83 -0.76 0.92
CA GLU A 6 -8.57 -1.89 0.37
C GLU A 6 -9.69 -1.52 -0.63
N ILE A 7 -10.12 -0.27 -0.66
CA ILE A 7 -11.11 0.25 -1.60
C ILE A 7 -10.44 1.10 -2.68
N GLY A 8 -9.62 2.06 -2.29
CA GLY A 8 -9.04 3.02 -3.22
C GLY A 8 -8.01 2.42 -4.16
N LEU A 9 -7.23 1.46 -3.68
CA LEU A 9 -6.19 0.82 -4.47
C LEU A 9 -6.76 0.07 -5.70
N PRO A 10 -7.74 -0.85 -5.56
CA PRO A 10 -8.31 -1.53 -6.72
C PRO A 10 -9.06 -0.57 -7.66
N LEU A 11 -9.70 0.48 -7.14
CA LEU A 11 -10.32 1.50 -8.00
C LEU A 11 -9.29 2.24 -8.84
N THR A 12 -8.14 2.58 -8.25
CA THR A 12 -7.04 3.21 -8.99
C THR A 12 -6.47 2.24 -10.03
N ALA A 13 -6.31 0.97 -9.69
CA ALA A 13 -5.83 -0.04 -10.63
C ALA A 13 -6.79 -0.27 -11.81
N LEU A 14 -8.10 -0.33 -11.55
CA LEU A 14 -9.13 -0.48 -12.59
C LEU A 14 -9.30 0.76 -13.47
N SER A 15 -8.72 1.90 -13.09
CA SER A 15 -8.71 3.10 -13.93
C SER A 15 -7.67 3.06 -15.06
N ALA A 16 -6.72 2.10 -15.00
CA ALA A 16 -5.73 1.92 -16.05
C ALA A 16 -6.39 1.49 -17.36
N THR A 17 -5.90 2.07 -18.46
CA THR A 17 -6.37 1.77 -19.83
C THR A 17 -5.29 1.05 -20.62
N ALA A 18 -5.59 0.65 -21.86
CA ALA A 18 -4.61 0.07 -22.78
C ALA A 18 -3.44 1.03 -23.11
N GLU A 19 -3.60 2.33 -22.87
CA GLU A 19 -2.57 3.36 -23.09
C GLU A 19 -1.66 3.54 -21.85
N THR A 20 -2.01 2.93 -20.71
CA THR A 20 -1.21 3.02 -19.49
C THR A 20 0.00 2.09 -19.57
N GLU A 21 1.17 2.64 -19.89
CA GLU A 21 2.42 1.86 -19.92
C GLU A 21 2.91 1.46 -18.52
N HIS A 22 2.73 2.36 -17.54
CA HIS A 22 3.18 2.18 -16.17
C HIS A 22 2.12 2.69 -15.19
N LEU A 23 1.91 1.93 -14.11
CA LEU A 23 1.00 2.29 -13.03
C LEU A 23 1.78 2.32 -11.72
N VAL A 24 1.74 3.46 -11.03
CA VAL A 24 2.34 3.64 -9.70
C VAL A 24 1.20 3.67 -8.67
N LEU A 25 1.26 2.74 -7.73
CA LEU A 25 0.26 2.61 -6.68
C LEU A 25 0.90 2.84 -5.32
N GLU A 26 0.28 3.71 -4.53
CA GLU A 26 0.61 3.88 -3.12
C GLU A 26 -0.18 2.84 -2.29
N MET A 27 0.47 2.19 -1.34
CA MET A 27 -0.16 1.19 -0.46
C MET A 27 0.00 1.63 1.00
N GLY A 28 -1.12 1.89 1.67
CA GLY A 28 -1.17 2.32 3.06
C GLY A 28 -1.60 1.19 3.99
N ALA A 29 -1.06 1.17 5.20
CA ALA A 29 -1.39 0.19 6.22
C ALA A 29 -1.67 0.83 7.57
N ARG A 30 -2.58 0.20 8.33
CA ARG A 30 -2.95 0.55 9.71
C ARG A 30 -2.92 -0.68 10.64
N GLY A 31 -2.49 -1.82 10.10
CA GLY A 31 -2.41 -3.10 10.78
C GLY A 31 -1.51 -4.05 9.99
N ILE A 32 -0.94 -5.02 10.69
CA ILE A 32 -0.04 -6.01 10.09
C ILE A 32 -0.80 -6.83 9.04
N GLY A 33 -0.19 -7.02 7.87
CA GLY A 33 -0.75 -7.80 6.79
C GLY A 33 -1.64 -7.01 5.83
N HIS A 34 -1.91 -5.73 6.08
CA HIS A 34 -2.61 -4.87 5.13
C HIS A 34 -1.79 -4.71 3.85
N ILE A 35 -0.47 -4.44 3.94
CA ILE A 35 0.38 -4.34 2.74
C ILE A 35 0.35 -5.65 1.95
N ARG A 36 0.51 -6.80 2.62
CA ARG A 36 0.38 -8.12 1.98
C ARG A 36 -0.94 -8.25 1.21
N TYR A 37 -2.07 -7.94 1.85
CA TYR A 37 -3.38 -8.01 1.21
C TYR A 37 -3.47 -7.11 -0.03
N LEU A 38 -2.98 -5.87 0.06
CA LEU A 38 -2.95 -4.93 -1.06
C LEU A 38 -2.06 -5.44 -2.20
N THR A 39 -0.90 -6.02 -1.89
CA THR A 39 -0.02 -6.64 -2.90
C THR A 39 -0.59 -7.89 -3.52
N GLU A 40 -1.52 -8.60 -2.86
CA GLU A 40 -2.22 -9.74 -3.44
C GLU A 40 -3.36 -9.28 -4.37
N LEU A 41 -4.04 -8.18 -4.05
CA LEU A 41 -5.08 -7.58 -4.91
C LEU A 41 -4.51 -7.00 -6.19
N THR A 42 -3.40 -6.26 -6.11
CA THR A 42 -2.75 -5.62 -7.26
C THR A 42 -1.25 -5.94 -7.26
N PRO A 43 -0.85 -7.15 -7.72
CA PRO A 43 0.53 -7.62 -7.63
C PRO A 43 1.54 -6.69 -8.29
N PRO A 44 2.43 -6.04 -7.51
CA PRO A 44 3.43 -5.17 -8.08
C PRO A 44 4.59 -5.98 -8.66
N ARG A 45 5.16 -5.50 -9.77
CA ARG A 45 6.44 -6.02 -10.27
C ARG A 45 7.62 -5.51 -9.43
N ILE A 46 7.49 -4.31 -8.88
CA ILE A 46 8.53 -3.61 -8.10
C ILE A 46 7.85 -3.03 -6.86
N GLY A 47 8.38 -3.34 -5.68
CA GLY A 47 7.98 -2.73 -4.41
C GLY A 47 9.07 -1.77 -3.91
N LEU A 48 8.66 -0.66 -3.30
CA LEU A 48 9.57 0.32 -2.71
C LEU A 48 9.05 0.78 -1.35
N VAL A 49 9.89 0.69 -0.32
CA VAL A 49 9.67 1.28 0.99
C VAL A 49 10.57 2.50 1.11
N LEU A 50 9.98 3.69 1.27
CA LEU A 50 10.74 4.95 1.34
C LEU A 50 11.40 5.14 2.72
N ASN A 51 10.65 4.89 3.79
CA ASN A 51 11.13 5.00 5.17
C ASN A 51 10.18 4.25 6.13
N VAL A 52 10.67 3.99 7.34
CA VAL A 52 9.85 3.55 8.48
C VAL A 52 9.79 4.68 9.50
N GLY A 53 8.67 5.38 9.52
CA GLY A 53 8.39 6.51 10.42
C GLY A 53 7.58 6.13 11.66
N SER A 54 6.82 7.08 12.19
CA SER A 54 5.96 6.93 13.38
C SER A 54 4.47 7.12 13.08
N ALA A 55 4.08 7.10 11.80
CA ALA A 55 2.68 7.16 11.41
C ALA A 55 1.95 5.92 11.94
N HIS A 56 0.71 6.09 12.41
CA HIS A 56 -0.12 5.01 12.97
C HIS A 56 0.50 4.27 14.17
N LEU A 57 1.39 4.92 14.92
CA LEU A 57 2.05 4.27 16.05
C LEU A 57 1.06 3.80 17.14
N GLY A 58 -0.08 4.47 17.30
CA GLY A 58 -1.12 4.05 18.23
C GLY A 58 -1.78 2.72 17.83
N GLU A 59 -1.93 2.50 16.53
CA GLU A 59 -2.52 1.29 15.95
C GLU A 59 -1.51 0.13 15.89
N PHE A 60 -0.25 0.43 15.58
CA PHE A 60 0.82 -0.58 15.45
C PHE A 60 1.54 -0.90 16.76
N GLY A 61 1.52 0.01 17.75
CA GLY A 61 2.17 -0.17 19.06
C GLY A 61 3.69 0.05 19.08
N SER A 62 4.41 -0.19 17.98
CA SER A 62 5.84 0.09 17.88
C SER A 62 6.29 0.41 16.45
N ARG A 63 7.49 0.99 16.32
CA ARG A 63 8.10 1.26 15.01
C ARG A 63 8.55 -0.02 14.31
N GLU A 64 8.91 -1.04 15.08
CA GLU A 64 9.23 -2.38 14.58
C GLU A 64 7.98 -3.05 13.99
N ALA A 65 6.82 -2.87 14.60
CA ALA A 65 5.55 -3.36 14.06
C ALA A 65 5.15 -2.62 12.77
N ILE A 66 5.45 -1.32 12.66
CA ILE A 66 5.30 -0.57 11.39
C ILE A 66 6.24 -1.15 10.33
N ALA A 67 7.50 -1.47 10.67
CA ALA A 67 8.46 -2.04 9.73
C ALA A 67 8.09 -3.46 9.26
N GLN A 68 7.39 -4.23 10.10
CA GLN A 68 6.95 -5.59 9.81
C GLN A 68 5.71 -5.65 8.90
N ALA A 69 4.86 -4.61 8.95
CA ALA A 69 3.54 -4.59 8.34
C ALA A 69 3.55 -4.63 6.81
#